data_AF-A0A820VEB6-F1
#
_entry.id   AF-A0A820VEB6-F1
#
_cell.length_a   1.000
_cell.length_b   1.000
_cell.length_c   1.000
_cell.angle_alpha   90.00
_cell.angle_beta   90.00
_cell.angle_gamma   90.00
#
_symmetry.space_group_name_H-M   'P 1'
#
loop_
_entity.id
_entity.type
_entity.pdbx_description
1 polymer ?
#
loop_
_entity_poly.entity_id
_entity_poly.type
_entity_poly.pdbx_seq_one_letter_code
_entity_poly.pdbx_strand_id
1 'polypeptide(L)'
;MLANLVIGMFLWRLWYSNVALTLILSLYFILIGLSRFVEEAYRGELQTPIYYKLKIYQWTSIAFVVIGIIISILPFDDGASLKLIWNCEYLIPCILLGLFTAFAAGMDFPESNSRFSRLSD
;
A
#
# COMPACT_ATOMS: atom_id res chain seq x y z
N MET A 1 -3.14 -11.00 3.87
CA MET A 1 -3.77 -11.18 2.52
C MET A 1 -5.30 -11.08 2.51
N LEU A 2 -6.05 -11.79 3.36
CA LEU A 2 -7.53 -11.73 3.38
C LEU A 2 -8.07 -10.31 3.60
N ALA A 3 -7.42 -9.54 4.48
CA ALA A 3 -7.79 -8.16 4.77
C ALA A 3 -7.81 -7.26 3.52
N ASN A 4 -6.89 -7.45 2.57
CA ASN A 4 -6.85 -6.65 1.35
C ASN A 4 -8.12 -6.87 0.49
N LEU A 5 -8.67 -8.08 0.46
CA LEU A 5 -9.91 -8.37 -0.24
C LEU A 5 -11.08 -7.63 0.42
N VAL A 6 -11.16 -7.69 1.75
CA VAL A 6 -12.23 -7.01 2.52
C VAL A 6 -12.13 -5.49 2.33
N ILE A 7 -10.93 -4.92 2.44
CA ILE A 7 -10.67 -3.50 2.22
C ILE A 7 -11.04 -3.10 0.79
N GLY A 8 -10.62 -3.90 -0.21
CA GLY A 8 -10.95 -3.66 -1.62
C GLY A 8 -12.45 -3.65 -1.88
N MET A 9 -13.20 -4.63 -1.37
CA MET A 9 -14.66 -4.68 -1.50
C MET A 9 -15.33 -3.48 -0.81
N PHE A 10 -14.83 -3.08 0.36
CA PHE A 10 -15.36 -1.93 1.09
C PHE A 10 -15.15 -0.62 0.33
N LEU A 11 -13.93 -0.39 -0.18
CA LEU A 11 -13.62 0.80 -0.97
C LEU A 11 -14.35 0.82 -2.31
N TRP A 12 -14.49 -0.33 -2.95
CA TRP A 12 -15.27 -0.49 -4.17
C TRP A 12 -16.73 -0.05 -3.95
N ARG A 13 -17.34 -0.49 -2.84
CA ARG A 13 -18.70 -0.05 -2.46
C ARG A 13 -18.79 1.47 -2.24
N LEU A 14 -17.80 2.08 -1.58
CA LEU A 14 -17.76 3.53 -1.37
C LEU A 14 -17.62 4.29 -2.69
N TRP A 15 -16.84 3.76 -3.63
CA TRP A 15 -16.70 4.33 -4.97
C TRP A 15 -18.03 4.30 -5.74
N TYR A 16 -18.76 3.17 -5.70
CA TYR A 16 -20.10 3.09 -6.29
C TYR A 16 -21.10 4.09 -5.68
N SER A 17 -20.87 4.53 -4.45
CA SER A 17 -21.71 5.51 -3.76
C SER A 17 -21.33 6.96 -4.11
N ASN A 18 -20.43 7.18 -5.08
CA ASN A 18 -19.92 8.49 -5.52
C ASN A 18 -19.37 9.37 -4.37
N VAL A 19 -18.76 8.73 -3.38
CA VAL A 19 -18.10 9.44 -2.27
C VAL A 19 -16.83 10.14 -2.76
N ALA A 20 -16.40 11.21 -2.08
CA ALA A 20 -15.19 11.95 -2.40
C ALA A 20 -13.95 11.03 -2.51
N LEU A 21 -13.16 11.21 -3.58
CA LEU A 21 -11.97 10.38 -3.85
C LEU A 21 -10.96 10.45 -2.70
N THR A 22 -10.83 11.62 -2.08
CA THR A 22 -9.97 11.90 -0.94
C THR A 22 -10.31 11.03 0.27
N LEU A 23 -11.61 10.79 0.50
CA LEU A 23 -12.06 9.89 1.56
C LEU A 23 -11.68 8.44 1.24
N ILE A 24 -11.88 8.00 0.00
CA ILE A 24 -11.56 6.64 -0.43
C ILE A 24 -10.04 6.40 -0.32
N LEU A 25 -9.23 7.35 -0.77
CA LEU A 25 -7.78 7.28 -0.73
C LEU A 25 -7.26 7.28 0.71
N SER A 26 -7.73 8.21 1.56
CA SER A 26 -7.33 8.26 2.97
C SER A 26 -7.71 6.98 3.72
N LEU A 27 -8.94 6.46 3.52
CA LEU A 27 -9.37 5.19 4.10
C LEU A 27 -8.51 4.02 3.62
N TYR A 28 -8.13 3.98 2.35
CA TYR A 28 -7.22 2.94 1.84
C TYR A 28 -5.90 2.94 2.61
N PHE A 29 -5.24 4.09 2.72
CA PHE A 29 -3.96 4.25 3.43
C PHE A 29 -4.06 3.87 4.92
N ILE A 30 -5.15 4.26 5.59
CA ILE A 30 -5.38 3.93 7.00
C ILE A 30 -5.63 2.44 7.19
N LEU A 31 -6.56 1.86 6.41
CA LEU A 31 -6.96 0.47 6.54
C LEU A 31 -5.82 -0.50 6.18
N ILE A 32 -5.06 -0.20 5.13
CA ILE A 32 -3.91 -1.03 4.74
C ILE A 32 -2.81 -0.95 5.78
N GLY A 33 -2.53 0.23 6.33
CA GLY A 33 -1.56 0.42 7.41
C GLY A 33 -1.94 -0.38 8.65
N LEU A 34 -3.19 -0.28 9.09
CA LEU A 34 -3.69 -1.07 10.24
C LEU A 34 -3.62 -2.58 9.97
N SER A 35 -4.06 -3.03 8.79
CA SER A 35 -3.99 -4.45 8.43
C SER A 35 -2.56 -4.98 8.45
N ARG A 36 -1.59 -4.22 7.91
CA ARG A 36 -0.19 -4.62 7.87
C ARG A 36 0.45 -4.60 9.24
N PHE A 37 0.12 -3.62 10.07
CA PHE A 37 0.59 -3.54 11.44
C PHE A 37 0.19 -4.79 12.25
N VAL A 38 -1.07 -5.21 12.12
CA VAL A 38 -1.60 -6.42 12.78
C VAL A 38 -1.00 -7.69 12.19
N GLU A 39 -0.94 -7.82 10.86
CA GLU A 39 -0.34 -8.98 10.18
C GLU A 39 1.12 -9.19 10.61
N GLU A 40 1.88 -8.09 10.75
CA GLU A 40 3.28 -8.13 11.15
C GLU A 40 3.49 -8.51 12.62
N ALA A 41 2.53 -8.18 13.49
CA ALA A 41 2.54 -8.63 14.88
C ALA A 41 2.36 -10.16 14.99
N TYR A 42 1.53 -10.76 14.11
CA TYR A 42 1.29 -12.19 14.08
C TYR A 42 2.35 -13.00 13.30
N ARG A 43 3.10 -12.36 12.38
CA ARG A 43 4.11 -13.04 11.55
C ARG A 43 5.26 -13.69 12.32
N GLY A 44 5.58 -13.21 13.52
CA GLY A 44 6.61 -13.84 14.38
C GLY A 44 8.04 -13.91 13.80
N GLU A 45 8.31 -13.23 12.68
CA GLU A 45 9.63 -13.27 12.01
C GLU A 45 10.74 -12.64 12.88
N LEU A 46 11.61 -13.49 13.46
CA LEU A 46 12.75 -13.13 14.34
C LEU A 46 13.83 -12.28 13.65
N GLN A 47 13.89 -12.30 12.31
CA GLN A 47 14.96 -11.66 11.53
C GLN A 47 14.73 -10.17 11.26
N THR A 48 13.54 -9.64 11.58
CA THR A 48 13.21 -8.25 11.31
C THR A 48 13.84 -7.33 12.36
N PRO A 49 14.57 -6.26 11.97
CA PRO A 49 15.16 -5.35 12.93
C PRO A 49 14.07 -4.62 13.72
N ILE A 50 14.24 -4.61 15.04
CA ILE A 50 13.34 -3.97 15.99
C ILE A 50 13.93 -2.60 16.36
N TYR A 51 13.18 -1.53 16.08
CA TYR A 51 13.50 -0.17 16.50
C TYR A 51 12.43 0.28 17.51
N TYR A 52 12.87 0.73 18.69
CA TYR A 52 11.98 1.19 19.77
C TYR A 52 10.85 0.19 20.11
N LYS A 53 11.20 -1.10 20.21
CA LYS A 53 10.27 -2.21 20.50
C LYS A 53 9.23 -2.53 19.41
N LEU A 54 9.33 -1.90 18.23
CA LEU A 54 8.50 -2.19 17.06
C LEU A 54 9.37 -2.66 15.89
N LYS A 55 8.86 -3.58 15.08
CA LYS A 55 9.56 -4.02 13.86
C LYS A 55 9.59 -2.89 12.83
N ILE A 56 10.61 -2.84 11.98
CA ILE A 56 10.73 -1.82 10.91
C ILE A 56 9.49 -1.76 10.01
N TYR A 57 8.85 -2.90 9.71
CA TYR A 57 7.62 -2.93 8.90
C TYR A 57 6.39 -2.37 9.62
N GLN A 58 6.38 -2.42 10.95
CA GLN A 58 5.34 -1.75 11.75
C GLN A 58 5.50 -0.23 11.69
N TRP A 59 6.73 0.28 11.64
CA TRP A 59 6.99 1.70 11.40
C TRP A 59 6.49 2.16 10.04
N THR A 60 6.77 1.39 8.98
CA THR A 60 6.21 1.66 7.64
C THR A 60 4.67 1.68 7.69
N SER A 61 4.07 0.73 8.40
CA SER A 61 2.61 0.66 8.57
C SER A 61 2.04 1.90 9.26
N ILE A 62 2.73 2.42 10.29
CA ILE A 62 2.37 3.68 10.95
C ILE A 62 2.49 4.86 9.97
N ALA A 63 3.54 4.90 9.15
CA ALA A 63 3.70 5.95 8.14
C ALA A 63 2.53 5.96 7.15
N PHE A 64 2.05 4.79 6.70
CA PHE A 64 0.85 4.69 5.86
C PHE A 64 -0.39 5.31 6.53
N VAL A 65 -0.61 5.04 7.83
CA VAL A 65 -1.74 5.62 8.58
C VAL A 65 -1.61 7.15 8.67
N VAL A 66 -0.41 7.66 8.97
CA VAL A 66 -0.15 9.11 9.06
C VAL A 66 -0.40 9.79 7.71
N ILE A 67 0.08 9.19 6.61
CA ILE A 67 -0.17 9.69 5.26
C ILE A 67 -1.68 9.73 4.97
N GLY A 68 -2.42 8.69 5.34
CA GLY A 68 -3.88 8.67 5.19
C GLY A 68 -4.59 9.79 5.97
N ILE A 69 -4.14 10.06 7.20
CA ILE A 69 -4.66 11.17 8.02
C ILE A 69 -4.37 12.52 7.33
N ILE A 70 -3.15 12.72 6.83
CA ILE A 70 -2.79 13.95 6.11
C ILE A 70 -3.67 14.13 4.86
N ILE A 71 -3.87 13.06 4.09
CA ILE A 71 -4.73 13.07 2.91
C ILE A 71 -6.17 13.45 3.28
N SER A 72 -6.68 12.97 4.43
CA SER A 72 -8.06 13.26 4.86
C SER A 72 -8.33 14.75 5.14
N ILE A 73 -7.28 15.53 5.38
CA ILE A 73 -7.37 16.98 5.68
C ILE A 73 -7.34 17.80 4.38
N LEU A 74 -6.84 17.23 3.27
CA LEU A 74 -6.70 17.96 2.03
C LEU A 74 -8.08 18.24 1.41
N PRO A 75 -8.38 19.48 1.01
CA PRO A 75 -9.68 19.88 0.47
C PRO A 75 -9.80 19.53 -1.02
N PHE A 76 -9.56 18.26 -1.37
CA PHE A 76 -9.83 17.73 -2.71
C PHE A 76 -11.26 17.21 -2.75
N ASP A 77 -12.15 17.92 -3.43
CA ASP A 77 -13.60 17.67 -3.45
C ASP A 77 -14.13 17.38 -4.86
N ASP A 78 -13.40 16.56 -5.61
CA ASP A 78 -13.94 15.96 -6.82
C ASP A 78 -14.57 14.61 -6.47
N GLY A 79 -15.90 14.56 -6.53
CA GLY A 79 -16.65 13.32 -6.44
C GLY A 79 -16.16 12.33 -7.49
N ALA A 80 -15.82 11.11 -7.07
CA ALA A 80 -15.24 10.11 -7.96
C ALA A 80 -16.32 9.48 -8.86
N SER A 81 -16.73 10.17 -9.93
CA SER A 81 -17.61 9.55 -10.91
C SER A 81 -16.86 8.47 -11.70
N LEU A 82 -17.30 7.22 -11.65
CA LEU A 82 -16.79 6.14 -12.52
C LEU A 82 -17.22 6.40 -13.96
N LYS A 83 -16.41 7.17 -14.70
CA LYS A 83 -16.50 7.25 -16.15
C LYS A 83 -15.54 6.24 -16.75
N LEU A 84 -16.06 5.07 -17.12
CA LEU A 84 -15.30 4.07 -17.86
C LEU A 84 -15.10 4.60 -19.29
N ILE A 85 -13.96 5.22 -19.55
CA ILE A 85 -13.59 5.72 -20.87
C ILE A 85 -12.60 4.73 -21.47
N TRP A 86 -13.01 4.07 -22.54
CA TRP A 86 -12.11 3.23 -23.33
C TRP A 86 -11.30 4.14 -24.25
N ASN A 87 -10.03 4.34 -23.91
CA ASN A 87 -9.12 5.13 -24.73
C ASN A 87 -7.80 4.38 -24.92
N CYS A 88 -7.44 4.16 -26.19
CA CYS A 88 -6.19 3.49 -26.58
C CYS A 88 -4.94 4.31 -26.23
N GLU A 89 -5.07 5.62 -25.97
CA GLU A 89 -3.96 6.48 -25.55
C GLU A 89 -3.33 6.02 -24.24
N TYR A 90 -4.09 5.35 -23.36
CA TYR A 90 -3.59 4.84 -22.10
C TYR A 90 -2.85 3.49 -22.21
N LEU A 91 -2.83 2.83 -23.39
CA LEU A 91 -2.12 1.56 -23.56
C LEU A 91 -0.61 1.70 -23.31
N ILE A 92 0.00 2.74 -23.87
CA ILE A 92 1.44 2.99 -23.74
C ILE A 92 1.85 3.23 -22.27
N PRO A 93 1.22 4.17 -21.53
CA PRO A 93 1.57 4.37 -20.12
C PRO A 93 1.28 3.12 -19.26
N CYS A 94 0.23 2.36 -19.56
CA CYS A 94 -0.03 1.09 -18.86
C CYS A 94 1.09 0.06 -19.08
N ILE A 95 1.56 -0.12 -20.32
CA ILE A 95 2.66 -1.05 -20.62
C ILE A 95 3.96 -0.59 -19.95
N LEU A 96 4.30 0.70 -20.04
CA LEU A 96 5.50 1.24 -19.42
C LEU A 96 5.48 1.07 -17.90
N LEU A 97 4.36 1.36 -17.26
CA LEU A 97 4.21 1.22 -15.81
C LEU A 97 4.23 -0.27 -15.40
N GLY A 98 3.61 -1.14 -16.19
CA GLY A 98 3.69 -2.59 -16.02
C GLY A 98 5.13 -3.10 -16.09
N LEU A 99 5.88 -2.72 -17.12
CA LEU A 99 7.30 -3.06 -17.25
C LEU A 99 8.14 -2.51 -16.08
N PHE A 100 7.88 -1.26 -15.68
CA PHE A 100 8.57 -0.64 -14.55
C PHE A 100 8.32 -1.40 -13.24
N THR A 101 7.06 -1.76 -12.97
CA THR A 101 6.73 -2.54 -11.76
C THR A 101 7.29 -3.96 -11.82
N ALA A 102 7.27 -4.62 -12.98
CA ALA A 102 7.88 -5.94 -13.16
C ALA A 102 9.39 -5.90 -12.95
N PHE A 103 10.06 -4.85 -13.45
CA PHE A 103 11.47 -4.62 -13.23
C PHE A 103 11.77 -4.37 -11.74
N ALA A 104 11.05 -3.44 -11.10
CA ALA A 104 11.25 -3.10 -9.70
C ALA A 104 10.96 -4.26 -8.73
N ALA A 105 9.93 -5.08 -9.02
CA ALA A 105 9.58 -6.24 -8.20
C ALA A 105 10.44 -7.48 -8.50
N GLY A 106 11.02 -7.58 -9.69
CA GLY A 106 11.85 -8.71 -10.10
C GLY A 106 13.35 -8.52 -9.85
N MET A 107 13.80 -7.28 -9.67
CA MET A 107 15.21 -6.97 -9.44
C MET A 107 15.56 -7.09 -7.95
N ASP A 108 15.93 -8.28 -7.50
CA ASP A 108 16.71 -8.42 -6.27
C ASP A 108 18.14 -7.97 -6.56
N PHE A 109 18.55 -6.82 -6.02
CA PHE A 109 19.90 -6.29 -6.21
C PHE A 109 20.93 -7.20 -5.50
N PRO A 110 21.76 -7.95 -6.25
CA PRO A 110 22.62 -8.98 -5.67
C PRO A 110 23.83 -8.42 -4.90
N GLU A 111 24.19 -7.15 -5.11
CA GLU A 111 25.33 -6.49 -4.45
C GLU A 111 24.94 -5.62 -3.24
N SER A 112 23.82 -5.92 -2.57
CA SER A 112 23.54 -5.27 -1.28
C SER A 112 24.49 -5.78 -0.19
N ASN A 113 25.50 -4.98 0.15
CA ASN A 113 26.51 -5.28 1.16
C ASN A 113 25.96 -5.23 2.61
N SER A 114 24.65 -4.99 2.79
CA SER A 114 24.01 -5.14 4.09
C SER A 114 23.77 -6.62 4.37
N ARG A 115 24.36 -7.15 5.44
CA ARG A 115 24.20 -8.54 5.87
C ARG A 115 22.73 -8.91 6.05
N PHE A 116 22.12 -9.50 5.02
CA PHE A 116 20.82 -10.13 5.11
C PHE A 116 21.02 -11.57 5.59
N SER A 117 20.58 -11.81 6.82
CA SER A 117 20.57 -13.09 7.52
C SER A 117 21.90 -13.51 8.19
N ARG A 118 21.85 -13.54 9.53
CA ARG A 118 22.51 -14.60 10.29
C ARG A 118 21.58 -15.81 10.24
N LEU A 119 21.61 -16.58 9.16
CA LEU A 119 20.96 -17.89 9.08
C LEU A 119 22.02 -18.99 9.15
N SER A 120 22.65 -19.08 10.32
CA SER A 120 23.29 -20.28 10.87
C SER A 120 24.07 -19.89 12.12
N ASP A 121 23.49 -20.14 13.28
CA ASP A 121 24.18 -20.83 14.38
C ASP A 121 23.37 -22.11 14.66
#